data_AF-A0A2N1PF99-F1
#
_entry.id   AF-A0A2N1PF99-F1
#
_cell.length_a   1.000
_cell.length_b   1.000
_cell.length_c   1.000
_cell.angle_alpha   90.00
_cell.angle_beta   90.00
_cell.angle_gamma   90.00
#
_symmetry.space_group_name_H-M   'P 1'
#
loop_
_entity.id
_entity.type
_entity.pdbx_description
1 polymer ?
#
loop_
_entity_poly.entity_id
_entity_poly.type
_entity_poly.pdbx_seq_one_letter_code
_entity_poly.pdbx_strand_id
1 'polypeptide(L)' 'KKIKKETNLVVIAGGLIEDPVMANGVLEALEADLIFFGRLSLRDPYFPLRFASRMRYDLEWPEPYIRGKKVSY' A
#
# COMPACT_ATOMS: atom_id res chain seq x y z
N LYS A 1 11.27 4.28 -11.46
CA LYS A 1 12.74 4.45 -11.30
C LYS A 1 13.41 5.57 -12.11
N LYS A 2 13.35 5.64 -13.45
CA LYS A 2 14.16 6.62 -14.24
C LYS A 2 13.92 8.08 -13.83
N ILE A 3 12.65 8.50 -13.80
CA ILE A 3 12.25 9.86 -13.40
C ILE A 3 12.75 10.21 -12.00
N LYS A 4 12.60 9.31 -11.01
CA LYS A 4 13.05 9.53 -9.64
C LYS A 4 14.56 9.78 -9.56
N LYS A 5 15.34 8.97 -10.29
CA LYS A 5 16.80 9.09 -10.34
C LYS A 5 17.30 10.38 -11.00
N GLU A 6 16.58 10.86 -12.02
CA GLU A 6 17.06 11.96 -12.87
C GLU A 6 16.56 13.34 -12.45
N THR A 7 15.42 13.42 -11.74
CA THR A 7 14.73 14.71 -11.54
C THR A 7 14.78 15.24 -10.10
N ASN A 8 15.21 14.43 -9.13
CA ASN A 8 15.15 14.73 -7.69
C ASN A 8 13.76 15.14 -7.19
N LEU A 9 12.71 14.89 -7.97
CA LEU A 9 11.33 15.18 -7.61
C LEU A 9 10.75 14.05 -6.75
N VAL A 10 9.65 14.35 -6.07
CA VAL A 10 8.79 13.34 -5.47
C VAL A 10 8.05 12.62 -6.59
N VAL A 11 8.16 11.29 -6.65
CA VAL A 11 7.59 10.44 -7.69
C VAL A 11 6.61 9.45 -7.07
N ILE A 12 5.41 9.39 -7.64
CA ILE A 12 4.40 8.38 -7.32
C ILE A 12 4.46 7.30 -8.40
N ALA A 13 4.60 6.03 -8.03
CA ALA A 13 4.50 4.89 -8.94
C ALA A 13 3.14 4.22 -8.82
N GLY A 14 2.62 3.69 -9.93
CA GLY A 14 1.37 2.95 -9.95
C GLY A 14 1.29 2.01 -11.16
N GLY A 15 0.20 1.26 -11.22
CA GLY A 15 -0.09 0.34 -12.32
C GLY A 15 0.19 -1.13 -11.97
N LEU A 16 -0.87 -1.95 -11.97
CA LEU A 16 -0.83 -3.40 -11.67
C LEU A 16 -0.22 -3.77 -10.30
N ILE A 17 -0.16 -2.84 -9.36
CA ILE A 17 0.24 -3.12 -7.98
C ILE A 17 -0.99 -3.63 -7.22
N GLU A 18 -0.98 -4.91 -6.88
CA GLU A 18 -2.10 -5.61 -6.20
C GLU A 18 -1.69 -6.29 -4.90
N ASP A 19 -0.40 -6.24 -4.57
CA ASP A 19 0.22 -6.97 -3.47
C ASP A 19 1.03 -6.02 -2.57
N PRO A 20 0.93 -6.12 -1.24
CA PRO A 20 1.65 -5.23 -0.32
C PRO A 20 3.16 -5.44 -0.37
N VAL A 21 3.65 -6.66 -0.63
CA VAL A 21 5.09 -6.95 -0.73
C VAL A 21 5.66 -6.31 -1.98
N MET A 22 4.94 -6.35 -3.10
CA MET A 22 5.32 -5.65 -4.32
C MET A 22 5.39 -4.13 -4.09
N ALA A 23 4.37 -3.55 -3.44
CA ALA A 23 4.35 -2.13 -3.11
C ALA A 23 5.53 -1.74 -2.21
N ASN A 24 5.80 -2.53 -1.16
CA ASN A 24 6.91 -2.30 -0.23
C ASN A 24 8.26 -2.40 -0.94
N GLY A 25 8.45 -3.37 -1.83
CA GLY A 25 9.70 -3.53 -2.59
C GLY A 25 10.03 -2.32 -3.47
N VAL A 26 9.03 -1.65 -4.05
CA VAL A 26 9.24 -0.41 -4.82
C VAL A 26 9.75 0.73 -3.94
N LEU A 27 9.22 0.83 -2.71
CA LEU A 27 9.62 1.84 -1.72
C LEU A 27 11.02 1.56 -1.16
N GLU A 28 11.29 0.31 -0.74
CA GLU A 28 12.60 -0.11 -0.22
C GLU A 28 13.71 0.05 -1.26
N ALA A 29 13.41 -0.21 -2.54
CA ALA A 29 14.35 0.00 -3.64
C ALA A 29 14.49 1.48 -4.06
N LEU A 30 13.81 2.41 -3.39
CA LEU A 30 13.80 3.85 -3.69
C LEU A 30 13.43 4.16 -5.15
N GLU A 31 12.58 3.33 -5.76
CA GLU A 31 12.18 3.52 -7.16
C GLU A 31 11.08 4.57 -7.34
N ALA A 32 10.34 4.86 -6.25
CA ALA A 32 9.33 5.88 -6.08
C ALA A 32 9.18 6.21 -4.57
N ASP A 33 8.56 7.35 -4.26
CA ASP A 33 8.31 7.79 -2.87
C ASP A 33 6.92 7.39 -2.38
N LEU A 34 5.98 7.21 -3.32
CA LEU A 34 4.59 6.92 -3.03
C LEU A 34 4.07 5.88 -4.02
N ILE A 35 3.06 5.13 -3.59
CA ILE A 35 2.38 4.12 -4.40
C ILE A 35 0.93 4.54 -4.66
N PHE A 36 0.51 4.47 -5.92
CA PHE A 36 -0.86 4.71 -6.37
C PHE A 36 -1.58 3.41 -6.71
N PHE A 37 -2.75 3.22 -6.12
CA PHE A 37 -3.61 2.04 -6.34
C PHE A 37 -4.87 2.44 -7.11
N GLY A 38 -4.90 2.13 -8.41
CA GLY A 38 -6.06 2.40 -9.27
C GLY A 38 -7.13 1.30 -9.17
N ARG A 39 -7.13 0.35 -10.13
CA ARG A 39 -8.13 -0.73 -10.22
C ARG A 39 -8.29 -1.58 -8.96
N LEU A 40 -7.23 -1.72 -8.14
CA LEU A 40 -7.33 -2.38 -6.84
C LEU A 40 -8.31 -1.64 -5.92
N SER A 41 -8.16 -0.32 -5.78
CA SER A 41 -9.00 0.50 -4.90
C SER A 41 -10.48 0.50 -5.31
N LEU A 42 -10.78 0.30 -6.60
CA LEU A 42 -12.15 0.25 -7.10
C LEU A 42 -12.84 -1.09 -6.80
N ARG A 43 -12.15 -2.22 -7.01
CA ARG A 43 -12.73 -3.55 -6.75
C ARG A 43 -12.75 -3.90 -5.25
N ASP A 44 -11.88 -3.26 -4.49
CA ASP A 44 -11.68 -3.56 -3.08
C ASP A 44 -11.20 -2.29 -2.33
N PRO A 45 -12.13 -1.46 -1.84
CA PRO A 45 -11.81 -0.19 -1.18
C PRO A 45 -11.13 -0.37 0.18
N TYR A 46 -11.27 -1.53 0.82
CA TYR A 46 -10.67 -1.84 2.13
C TYR A 46 -9.34 -2.59 2.01
N PHE A 47 -8.75 -2.64 0.80
CA PHE A 47 -7.44 -3.26 0.58
C PHE A 47 -6.36 -2.80 1.57
N PRO A 48 -6.31 -1.53 2.07
CA PRO A 48 -5.28 -1.13 3.03
C PRO A 48 -5.36 -1.89 4.35
N LEU A 49 -6.57 -2.21 4.83
CA LEU A 49 -6.77 -3.00 6.05
C LEU A 49 -6.23 -4.43 5.88
N ARG A 50 -6.50 -5.05 4.72
CA ARG A 50 -5.96 -6.38 4.39
C ARG A 50 -4.44 -6.33 4.23
N PHE A 51 -3.91 -5.30 3.57
CA PHE A 51 -2.47 -5.12 3.37
C PHE A 51 -1.75 -5.02 4.71
N ALA A 52 -2.27 -4.18 5.62
CA ALA A 52 -1.76 -4.05 6.99
C ALA A 52 -1.75 -5.40 7.71
N SER A 53 -2.87 -6.15 7.68
CA SER A 53 -2.95 -7.49 8.26
C SER A 53 -1.91 -8.46 7.68
N ARG A 54 -1.73 -8.49 6.35
CA ARG A 54 -0.74 -9.36 5.69
C ARG A 54 0.70 -9.00 6.02
N MET A 55 0.98 -7.70 6.19
CA MET A 55 2.28 -7.18 6.58
C MET A 55 2.49 -7.18 8.10
N ARG A 56 1.52 -7.69 8.87
CA ARG A 56 1.51 -7.64 10.35
C ARG A 56 1.71 -6.23 10.91
N TYR A 57 1.28 -5.22 10.16
CA TYR A 57 1.28 -3.83 10.59
C TYR A 57 -0.01 -3.56 11.35
N ASP A 58 0.13 -3.08 12.59
CA ASP A 58 -1.04 -2.74 13.41
C ASP A 58 -1.60 -1.38 12.97
N LEU A 59 -2.54 -1.44 12.03
CA LEU A 59 -3.27 -0.27 11.57
C LEU A 59 -4.45 0.01 12.50
N GLU A 60 -4.63 1.27 12.86
CA GLU A 60 -5.83 1.74 13.57
C GLU A 60 -7.05 1.64 12.64
N TRP A 61 -8.06 0.89 13.06
CA TRP A 61 -9.30 0.76 12.29
C TRP A 61 -10.23 1.92 12.64
N PRO A 62 -11.02 2.45 11.69
CA PRO A 62 -12.09 3.38 12.02
C PRO A 62 -13.01 2.77 13.09
N GLU A 63 -13.42 3.58 14.07
CA GLU A 63 -14.22 3.15 15.24
C GLU A 63 -15.38 2.20 14.89
N PRO A 64 -16.22 2.48 13.86
CA PRO A 64 -17.33 1.59 13.52
C PRO A 64 -16.92 0.19 13.04
N TYR A 65 -15.66 0.01 12.62
CA TYR A 65 -15.17 -1.23 12.02
C TYR A 65 -14.31 -2.07 12.98
N ILE A 66 -13.97 -1.57 14.17
CA ILE A 66 -13.09 -2.27 15.14
C ILE A 66 -13.56 -3.71 15.41
N ARG A 67 -14.87 -3.93 15.56
CA ARG A 67 -15.46 -5.26 15.80
C ARG A 67 -15.25 -6.26 14.66
N GLY A 68 -14.92 -5.78 13.46
CA GLY A 68 -14.59 -6.60 12.30
C GLY A 68 -13.11 -7.00 12.22
N LYS A 69 -12.24 -6.39 13.03
CA LYS A 69 -10.81 -6.72 13.07
C LYS A 69 -10.64 -8.13 13.62
N LYS A 70 -10.13 -9.04 12.78
CA LYS A 70 -9.76 -10.38 13.22
C LYS A 70 -8.51 -10.27 14.06
N VAL A 71 -8.64 -10.51 15.37
CA VAL A 71 -7.49 -10.67 16.27
C VAL A 71 -6.87 -12.03 15.93
N SER A 72 -5.71 -12.03 15.27
CA SER A 72 -4.93 -13.24 15.08
C SER A 72 -4.29 -13.62 16.42
N TYR A 73 -4.73 -14.73 17.02
CA TYR A 73 -4.07 -15.41 18.14
C TYR A 73 -2.81 -16.16 17.66
#